data_AF-A0A349B3A4-F1
#
_entry.id   AF-A0A349B3A4-F1
#
_cell.length_a   1.000
_cell.length_b   1.000
_cell.length_c   1.000
_cell.angle_alpha   90.00
_cell.angle_beta   90.00
_cell.angle_gamma   90.00
#
_symmetry.space_group_name_H-M   'P 1'
#
loop_
_entity.id
_entity.type
_entity.pdbx_description
1 polymer ?
#
loop_
_entity_poly.entity_id
_entity_poly.type
_entity_poly.pdbx_seq_one_letter_code
_entity_poly.pdbx_strand_id
1 'polypeptide(L)'
;RHHELSGWGQHGDMTRQVFSLVELRHDHEDTDDAAVLPAVEAMLEEVVHARHEVQAEGEGPLAQLLDLVLTGDLVSWHLAQENEIDPGPRGVDTLGA
;
A
#
# COMPACT_ATOMS: atom_id res chain seq x y z
N ARG A 1 -17.71 4.73 -3.21
CA ARG A 1 -17.33 3.41 -2.65
C ARG A 1 -16.85 2.53 -3.80
N HIS A 2 -15.53 2.43 -3.97
CA HIS A 2 -14.91 1.43 -4.84
C HIS A 2 -14.61 0.21 -3.95
N HIS A 3 -15.10 -0.97 -4.31
CA HIS A 3 -14.79 -2.21 -3.59
C HIS A 3 -13.63 -2.87 -4.31
N GLU A 4 -12.41 -2.55 -3.89
CA GLU A 4 -11.18 -3.10 -4.47
C GLU A 4 -11.15 -4.63 -4.40
N LEU A 5 -11.76 -5.22 -3.35
CA LEU A 5 -12.07 -6.65 -3.21
C LEU A 5 -12.71 -7.31 -4.45
N SER A 6 -13.47 -6.55 -5.25
CA SER A 6 -14.08 -7.06 -6.48
C SER A 6 -13.06 -7.42 -7.57
N GLY A 7 -11.86 -6.81 -7.53
CA GLY A 7 -10.76 -7.10 -8.45
C GLY A 7 -9.91 -8.30 -8.02
N TRP A 8 -9.77 -8.52 -6.70
CA TRP A 8 -8.86 -9.53 -6.14
C TRP A 8 -9.52 -10.92 -5.99
N GLY A 9 -10.82 -10.96 -5.68
CA GLY A 9 -11.53 -12.22 -5.39
C GLY A 9 -11.71 -13.18 -6.59
N GLN A 10 -11.52 -12.73 -7.84
CA GLN A 10 -11.73 -13.58 -9.02
C GLN A 10 -10.50 -14.43 -9.43
N HIS A 11 -9.31 -14.15 -8.89
CA HIS A 11 -8.05 -14.78 -9.33
C HIS A 11 -7.25 -15.42 -8.18
N GLY A 12 -7.94 -15.91 -7.14
CA GLY A 12 -7.37 -16.22 -5.80
C GLY A 12 -6.17 -17.16 -5.70
N ASP A 13 -5.73 -17.82 -6.77
CA ASP A 13 -4.49 -18.64 -6.80
C ASP A 13 -3.30 -17.88 -7.43
N MET A 14 -3.56 -16.96 -8.38
CA MET A 14 -2.52 -16.12 -9.00
C MET A 14 -2.15 -14.92 -8.14
N THR A 15 -3.09 -14.34 -7.38
CA THR A 15 -2.81 -13.17 -6.54
C THR A 15 -1.93 -13.50 -5.34
N ARG A 16 -2.06 -14.71 -4.77
CA ARG A 16 -1.22 -15.20 -3.66
C ARG A 16 0.26 -15.33 -4.01
N GLN A 17 0.60 -15.42 -5.30
CA GLN A 17 1.98 -15.58 -5.76
C GLN A 17 2.65 -14.25 -6.15
N VAL A 18 1.88 -13.18 -6.34
CA VAL A 18 2.39 -11.96 -7.02
C VAL A 18 2.18 -10.69 -6.21
N PHE A 19 1.15 -10.62 -5.36
CA PHE A 19 0.81 -9.38 -4.66
C PHE A 19 1.13 -9.46 -3.17
N SER A 20 1.86 -8.46 -2.68
CA SER A 20 1.96 -8.14 -1.26
C SER A 20 1.13 -6.88 -0.99
N LEU A 21 0.45 -6.86 0.15
CA LEU A 21 -0.33 -5.72 0.61
C LEU A 21 0.50 -4.92 1.62
N VAL A 22 0.54 -3.60 1.43
CA VAL A 22 1.09 -2.66 2.43
C VAL A 22 -0.05 -1.77 2.90
N GLU A 23 -0.31 -1.81 4.20
CA GLU A 23 -1.40 -1.10 4.86
C GLU A 23 -0.81 0.11 5.58
N LEU A 24 -1.18 1.31 5.13
CA LEU A 24 -0.72 2.56 5.73
C LEU A 24 -1.77 3.03 6.73
N ARG A 25 -1.44 2.97 8.02
CA ARG A 25 -2.37 3.21 9.14
C ARG A 25 -2.01 4.49 9.89
N HIS A 26 -3.03 5.18 10.40
CA HIS A 26 -2.85 6.43 11.13
C HIS A 26 -3.98 6.66 12.15
N ASP A 27 -3.77 7.55 13.12
CA ASP A 27 -4.70 7.73 14.26
C ASP A 27 -5.97 8.52 13.90
N HIS A 28 -6.05 8.99 12.66
CA HIS A 28 -7.11 9.88 12.16
C HIS A 28 -8.00 9.21 11.12
N GLU A 29 -8.04 7.87 11.10
CA GLU A 29 -8.93 7.09 10.23
C GLU A 29 -10.41 7.39 10.54
N ASP A 30 -11.26 7.33 9.50
CA ASP A 30 -12.69 7.49 9.70
C ASP A 30 -13.26 6.30 10.49
N THR A 31 -14.18 6.58 11.41
CA THR A 31 -14.85 5.58 12.24
C THR A 31 -15.56 4.48 11.46
N ASP A 32 -16.09 4.79 10.27
CA ASP A 32 -16.73 3.79 9.41
C ASP A 32 -15.71 2.80 8.82
N ASP A 33 -14.50 3.26 8.52
CA ASP A 33 -13.43 2.43 7.96
C ASP A 33 -12.83 1.53 9.03
N ALA A 34 -12.59 2.04 10.25
CA ALA A 34 -12.07 1.28 11.38
C ALA A 34 -12.93 0.05 11.75
N ALA A 35 -14.25 0.12 11.51
CA ALA A 35 -15.17 -0.98 11.76
C ALA A 35 -15.15 -2.07 10.68
N VAL A 36 -14.77 -1.73 9.45
CA VAL A 36 -14.82 -2.62 8.28
C VAL A 36 -13.46 -3.24 7.99
N LEU A 37 -12.37 -2.51 8.26
CA LEU A 37 -10.99 -2.92 8.00
C LEU A 37 -10.65 -4.31 8.53
N PRO A 38 -10.92 -4.70 9.79
CA PRO A 38 -10.57 -6.03 10.29
C PRO A 38 -11.23 -7.19 9.52
N ALA A 39 -12.43 -6.98 8.99
CA ALA A 39 -13.11 -8.00 8.19
C ALA A 39 -12.51 -8.12 6.79
N VAL A 40 -12.13 -7.00 6.18
CA VAL A 40 -11.43 -6.95 4.88
C VAL A 40 -10.04 -7.58 4.99
N GLU A 41 -9.33 -7.26 6.06
CA GLU A 41 -8.01 -7.80 6.41
C GLU A 41 -8.01 -9.33 6.49
N ALA A 42 -8.96 -9.91 7.22
CA ALA A 42 -9.11 -11.37 7.32
C ALA A 42 -9.41 -12.03 5.97
N MET A 43 -10.14 -11.35 5.08
CA MET A 43 -10.37 -11.85 3.72
C MET A 43 -9.10 -11.79 2.86
N LEU A 44 -8.26 -10.76 3.05
CA LEU A 44 -7.05 -10.55 2.25
C LEU A 44 -5.90 -11.46 2.67
N GLU A 45 -5.81 -11.86 3.94
CA GLU A 45 -4.82 -12.83 4.43
C GLU A 45 -4.81 -14.13 3.62
N GLU A 46 -5.98 -14.54 3.13
CA GLU A 46 -6.16 -15.71 2.28
C GLU A 46 -6.04 -15.42 0.77
N VAL A 47 -5.53 -14.26 0.34
CA VAL A 47 -5.52 -13.89 -1.09
C VAL A 47 -4.22 -13.22 -1.52
N VAL A 48 -3.42 -12.68 -0.58
CA VAL A 48 -2.11 -12.06 -0.87
C VAL A 48 -0.95 -12.92 -0.37
N HIS A 49 0.25 -12.67 -0.92
CA HIS A 49 1.48 -13.34 -0.51
C HIS A 49 1.92 -12.94 0.91
N ALA A 50 1.87 -11.64 1.19
CA ALA A 50 2.26 -11.06 2.46
C ALA A 50 1.44 -9.80 2.73
N ARG A 51 1.26 -9.50 4.02
CA ARG A 51 0.69 -8.25 4.52
C ARG A 51 1.72 -7.56 5.39
N HIS A 52 1.87 -6.26 5.20
CA HIS A 52 2.76 -5.41 5.97
C HIS A 52 2.00 -4.18 6.44
N GLU A 53 1.91 -3.98 7.74
CA GLU A 53 1.32 -2.79 8.32
C GLU A 53 2.42 -1.76 8.61
N VAL A 54 2.15 -0.50 8.26
CA VAL A 54 2.98 0.66 8.59
C VAL A 54 2.10 1.65 9.34
N GLN A 55 2.34 1.79 10.64
CA GLN A 55 1.68 2.76 11.49
C GLN A 55 2.46 4.07 11.49
N ALA A 56 1.78 5.19 11.26
CA ALA A 56 2.38 6.51 11.36
C ALA A 56 2.72 6.86 12.82
N GLU A 57 3.89 7.45 13.05
CA GLU A 57 4.40 7.82 14.38
C GLU A 57 4.30 9.33 14.68
N GLY A 58 4.08 10.16 13.66
CA GLY A 58 4.03 11.62 13.81
C GLY A 58 2.92 12.14 14.74
N GLU A 59 3.15 13.28 15.39
CA GLU A 59 2.12 13.93 16.22
C GLU A 59 1.16 14.78 15.37
N GLY A 60 -0.08 14.30 15.23
CA GLY A 60 -1.16 14.99 14.53
C GLY A 60 -1.24 14.69 13.03
N PRO A 61 -2.34 15.11 12.35
CA PRO A 61 -2.70 14.57 11.04
C PRO A 61 -1.67 14.85 9.94
N LEU A 62 -1.09 16.06 9.94
CA LEU A 62 -0.10 16.43 8.94
C LEU A 62 1.22 15.70 9.16
N ALA A 63 1.66 15.55 10.41
CA ALA A 63 2.89 14.83 10.72
C ALA A 63 2.78 13.36 10.31
N GLN A 64 1.65 12.72 10.61
CA GLN A 64 1.39 11.33 10.22
C GLN A 64 1.33 11.13 8.71
N LEU A 65 0.70 12.06 7.97
CA LEU A 65 0.71 12.02 6.51
C LEU A 65 2.13 12.12 5.95
N LEU A 66 2.92 13.08 6.43
CA LEU A 66 4.28 13.29 5.96
C LEU A 66 5.20 12.11 6.31
N ASP A 67 4.99 11.49 7.46
CA ASP A 67 5.71 10.31 7.91
C ASP A 67 5.46 9.10 6.98
N LEU A 68 4.19 8.83 6.65
CA LEU A 68 3.85 7.75 5.71
C LEU A 68 4.35 8.05 4.29
N VAL A 69 4.29 9.30 3.82
CA VAL A 69 4.83 9.71 2.52
C VAL A 69 6.35 9.48 2.47
N LEU A 70 7.08 9.93 3.49
CA LEU A 70 8.52 9.74 3.57
C LEU A 70 8.88 8.25 3.62
N THR A 71 8.14 7.47 4.39
CA THR A 71 8.33 6.02 4.47
C THR A 71 8.14 5.37 3.10
N GLY A 72 7.09 5.74 2.36
CA GLY A 72 6.86 5.28 0.99
C GLY A 72 7.99 5.63 0.02
N ASP A 73 8.52 6.85 0.11
CA ASP A 73 9.66 7.29 -0.72
C ASP A 73 10.92 6.49 -0.40
N LEU A 74 11.23 6.28 0.88
CA LEU A 74 12.41 5.52 1.30
C LEU A 74 12.33 4.04 0.91
N VAL A 75 11.14 3.42 1.02
CA VAL A 75 10.91 2.05 0.56
C VAL A 75 11.08 1.96 -0.94
N SER A 76 10.48 2.88 -1.70
CA SER A 76 10.61 2.92 -3.16
C SER A 76 12.06 3.07 -3.60
N TRP A 77 12.83 3.93 -2.92
CA TRP A 77 14.25 4.09 -3.17
C TRP A 77 15.06 2.82 -2.88
N HIS A 78 14.82 2.16 -1.73
CA HIS A 78 15.51 0.92 -1.40
C HIS A 78 15.19 -0.20 -2.40
N LEU A 79 13.93 -0.35 -2.80
CA LEU A 79 13.53 -1.33 -3.81
C LEU A 79 14.18 -1.07 -5.16
N ALA A 80 14.28 0.21 -5.57
CA ALA A 80 14.97 0.56 -6.81
C ALA A 80 16.45 0.16 -6.75
N GLN A 81 17.12 0.43 -5.63
CA GLN A 81 18.52 0.03 -5.41
C GLN A 81 18.70 -1.49 -5.45
N GLU A 82 17.84 -2.25 -4.76
CA GLU A 82 17.89 -3.72 -4.75
C GLU A 82 17.65 -4.35 -6.13
N ASN A 83 16.90 -3.66 -6.99
CA ASN A 83 16.58 -4.13 -8.34
C ASN A 83 17.46 -3.47 -9.42
N GLU A 84 18.49 -2.71 -9.03
CA GLU A 84 19.39 -2.00 -9.96
C GLU A 84 18.65 -1.06 -10.94
N ILE A 85 17.53 -0.48 -10.50
CA ILE A 85 16.71 0.48 -11.26
C ILE A 85 17.06 1.90 -10.82
N ASP A 86 17.20 2.83 -11.77
CA ASP A 86 17.31 4.25 -11.47
C ASP A 86 15.95 4.83 -11.00
N PRO A 87 15.82 5.30 -9.74
CA PRO A 87 14.61 5.93 -9.23
C PRO A 87 14.49 7.42 -9.61
N GLY A 88 15.47 7.97 -10.33
CA GLY A 88 15.49 9.36 -10.76
C GLY A 88 14.31 9.76 -11.66
N PRO A 89 14.09 11.07 -11.86
CA PRO A 89 12.98 11.57 -12.67
C PRO A 89 12.99 10.96 -14.07
N ARG A 90 11.89 10.30 -14.45
CA ARG A 90 11.68 9.87 -15.84
C ARG A 90 10.96 10.99 -16.58
N GLY A 91 11.39 11.26 -17.82
CA GLY A 91 10.73 12.25 -18.67
C GLY A 91 9.26 11.89 -18.89
N VAL A 92 8.37 12.89 -18.85
CA VAL A 92 6.94 12.71 -19.12
C VAL A 92 6.63 12.32 -20.58
N ASP A 93 7.63 12.36 -21.46
CA ASP A 93 7.51 12.03 -22.89
C ASP A 93 7.26 10.53 -23.17
N THR A 94 7.34 9.65 -22.17
CA THR A 94 7.10 8.20 -22.34
C THR A 94 5.72 7.72 -21.91
N LEU A 95 4.80 8.60 -21.50
CA LEU A 95 3.42 8.24 -21.12
C LEU A 95 2.38 8.49 -22.25
N GLY A 96 2.85 8.77 -23.47
CA GLY A 96 2.01 9.18 -24.60
C GLY A 96 2.28 8.48 -25.93
N ALA A 97 2.60 7.18 -25.92
CA ALA A 97 2.68 6.35 -27.13
C ALA A 97 1.80 5.10 -27.01
#